data_AF-R7XI88-F1
#
_entry.id   AF-R7XI88-F1
#
_cell.length_a   1.000
_cell.length_b   1.000
_cell.length_c   1.000
_cell.angle_alpha   90.00
_cell.angle_beta   90.00
_cell.angle_gamma   90.00
#
_symmetry.space_group_name_H-M   'P 1'
#
loop_
_entity.id
_entity.type
_entity.pdbx_description
1 polymer ?
#
loop_
_entity_poly.entity_id
_entity_poly.type
_entity_poly.pdbx_seq_one_letter_code
_entity_poly.pdbx_strand_id
1 'polypeptide(L)'
;MHAEDMIVSVRQRKLACILDPALVLGSPWGPSLALRLTRVLEPWLTRAFWQVIDASEMVLPSLSANGAALDSGGAVPRPLEPALIAWIAMRDCTDAASWPFRWVGDNVAGSQLGDAADHAVVERYEVLLDALLRRCEGARPALGPMPSPWWDPLAIALDTLALSATLDAAIVLTTLDGDGAPWPVHALWRSGVDVRHLDPLPSESLFGAERSLLRDALAAAGVAGLAERLPRLAALHVMASSPHHACVDGPLVGTGHHADPWQQATAWWYPLCPTPAIGTPAPRGAEA
;
A
#
# COMPACT_ATOMS: atom_id res chain seq x y z
N MET A 1 -7.62 20.90 49.67
CA MET A 1 -6.94 21.42 48.47
C MET A 1 -6.36 20.21 47.74
N HIS A 2 -7.16 19.60 46.86
CA HIS A 2 -6.75 18.44 46.08
C HIS A 2 -6.10 18.93 44.79
N ALA A 3 -4.85 18.55 44.56
CA ALA A 3 -4.22 18.73 43.25
C ALA A 3 -4.92 17.78 42.28
N GLU A 4 -5.57 18.32 41.27
CA GLU A 4 -6.10 17.54 40.15
C GLU A 4 -4.91 16.98 39.37
N ASP A 5 -4.84 15.66 39.25
CA ASP A 5 -3.88 14.97 38.39
C ASP A 5 -4.17 15.35 36.93
N MET A 6 -3.36 16.25 36.39
CA MET A 6 -3.45 16.68 35.01
C MET A 6 -2.82 15.61 34.10
N ILE A 7 -3.65 14.75 33.53
CA ILE A 7 -3.23 13.78 32.50
C ILE A 7 -3.09 14.51 31.16
N VAL A 8 -1.86 14.92 30.84
CA VAL A 8 -1.51 15.45 29.51
C VAL A 8 -1.31 14.27 28.56
N SER A 9 -2.31 13.92 27.75
CA SER A 9 -2.12 12.96 26.66
C SER A 9 -1.65 13.69 25.41
N VAL A 10 -0.36 13.61 25.08
CA VAL A 10 0.14 14.04 23.78
C VAL A 10 -0.19 12.92 22.78
N ARG A 11 -1.29 13.08 22.03
CA ARG A 11 -1.59 12.18 20.90
C ARG A 11 -0.66 12.54 19.75
N GLN A 12 0.45 11.83 19.61
CA GLN A 12 1.23 11.90 18.38
C GLN A 12 0.36 11.43 17.21
N ARG A 13 0.35 12.20 16.12
CA ARG A 13 -0.33 11.82 14.88
C ARG A 13 0.33 10.54 14.34
N LYS A 14 -0.46 9.49 14.13
CA LYS A 14 0.04 8.26 13.53
C LYS A 14 0.41 8.52 12.07
N LEU A 15 1.48 7.88 11.62
CA LEU A 15 1.92 7.96 10.23
C LEU A 15 0.91 7.24 9.33
N ALA A 16 0.53 7.89 8.22
CA ALA A 16 -0.35 7.29 7.22
C ALA A 16 0.38 6.13 6.53
N CYS A 17 -0.25 4.96 6.52
CA CYS A 17 0.29 3.75 5.93
C CYS A 17 -0.71 3.17 4.94
N ILE A 18 -0.45 3.31 3.65
CA ILE A 18 -1.26 2.68 2.61
C ILE A 18 -0.92 1.21 2.59
N LEU A 19 -1.94 0.37 2.74
CA LEU A 19 -1.80 -1.07 2.61
C LEU A 19 -2.09 -1.47 1.17
N ASP A 20 -1.08 -1.93 0.45
CA ASP A 20 -1.23 -2.45 -0.91
C ASP A 20 -2.21 -3.63 -0.90
N PRO A 21 -3.26 -3.63 -1.76
CA PRO A 21 -4.19 -4.76 -1.86
C PRO A 21 -3.49 -6.10 -2.09
N ALA A 22 -2.37 -6.15 -2.81
CA ALA A 22 -1.59 -7.39 -2.99
C ALA A 22 -1.07 -7.96 -1.66
N LEU A 23 -0.76 -7.10 -0.68
CA LEU A 23 -0.32 -7.52 0.65
C LEU A 23 -1.50 -8.02 1.50
N VAL A 24 -2.60 -7.28 1.54
CA VAL A 24 -3.72 -7.56 2.46
C VAL A 24 -4.74 -8.55 1.95
N LEU A 25 -4.82 -8.76 0.63
CA LEU A 25 -5.66 -9.78 0.01
C LEU A 25 -4.85 -11.01 -0.42
N GLY A 26 -3.54 -10.84 -0.69
CA GLY A 26 -2.64 -11.94 -1.06
C GLY A 26 -2.12 -12.78 0.11
N SER A 27 -2.56 -12.51 1.34
CA SER A 27 -2.19 -13.29 2.54
C SER A 27 -3.42 -13.59 3.38
N PRO A 28 -3.59 -14.83 3.91
CA PRO A 28 -4.68 -15.13 4.85
C PRO A 28 -4.60 -14.31 6.14
N TRP A 29 -3.42 -13.75 6.44
CA TRP A 29 -3.16 -12.93 7.61
C TRP A 29 -3.36 -11.44 7.37
N GLY A 30 -3.73 -11.03 6.15
CA GLY A 30 -3.93 -9.63 5.77
C GLY A 30 -4.86 -8.84 6.70
N PRO A 31 -6.07 -9.33 7.05
CA PRO A 31 -6.93 -8.62 7.99
C PRO A 31 -6.33 -8.49 9.40
N SER A 32 -5.66 -9.55 9.88
CA SER A 32 -4.97 -9.53 11.18
C SER A 32 -3.80 -8.54 11.19
N LEU A 33 -3.03 -8.47 10.11
CA LEU A 33 -1.96 -7.50 9.93
C LEU A 33 -2.53 -6.08 9.97
N ALA A 34 -3.52 -5.80 9.13
CA ALA A 34 -4.14 -4.48 9.01
C ALA A 34 -4.68 -3.99 10.36
N LEU A 35 -5.44 -4.83 11.08
CA LEU A 35 -5.95 -4.49 12.42
C LEU A 35 -4.84 -4.24 13.43
N ARG A 36 -3.76 -5.03 13.42
CA ARG A 36 -2.61 -4.81 14.32
C ARG A 36 -1.92 -3.48 14.04
N LEU A 37 -1.78 -3.12 12.76
CA LEU A 37 -1.17 -1.85 12.35
C LEU A 37 -1.94 -0.63 12.86
N THR A 38 -3.27 -0.71 13.02
CA THR A 38 -4.07 0.41 13.57
C THR A 38 -3.61 0.88 14.95
N ARG A 39 -2.84 0.07 15.69
CA ARG A 39 -2.32 0.42 17.02
C ARG A 39 -1.17 1.43 16.94
N VAL A 40 -0.39 1.41 15.86
CA VAL A 40 0.90 2.10 15.74
C VAL A 40 0.96 3.04 14.53
N LEU A 41 0.19 2.76 13.48
CA LEU A 41 0.07 3.52 12.25
C LEU A 41 -1.40 3.86 12.00
N GLU A 42 -1.66 4.75 11.05
CA GLU A 42 -3.00 5.01 10.50
C GLU A 42 -3.13 4.29 9.16
N PRO A 43 -3.76 3.10 9.10
CA PRO A 43 -3.78 2.33 7.88
C PRO A 43 -4.85 2.85 6.92
N TRP A 44 -4.45 3.02 5.67
CA TRP A 44 -5.31 3.41 4.55
C TRP A 44 -5.50 2.20 3.63
N LEU A 45 -6.75 1.91 3.30
CA LEU A 45 -7.14 0.92 2.30
C LEU A 45 -7.50 1.67 1.01
N THR A 46 -7.07 1.13 -0.11
CA THR A 46 -7.25 1.79 -1.41
C THR A 46 -8.65 1.55 -1.96
N ARG A 47 -9.05 2.30 -3.00
CA ARG A 47 -10.36 2.09 -3.65
C ARG A 47 -10.43 0.70 -4.30
N ALA A 48 -9.34 0.28 -4.93
CA ALA A 48 -9.25 -1.03 -5.57
C ALA A 48 -9.41 -2.19 -4.56
N PHE A 49 -8.95 -2.03 -3.32
CA PHE A 49 -9.26 -3.01 -2.25
C PHE A 49 -10.76 -3.18 -2.08
N TRP A 50 -11.49 -2.07 -1.90
CA TRP A 50 -12.94 -2.09 -1.67
C TRP A 50 -13.71 -2.65 -2.86
N GLN A 51 -13.32 -2.31 -4.08
CA GLN A 51 -13.93 -2.87 -5.29
C GLN A 51 -13.84 -4.41 -5.32
N VAL A 52 -12.74 -5.00 -4.85
CA VAL A 52 -12.61 -6.46 -4.75
C VAL A 52 -13.53 -7.02 -3.65
N ILE A 53 -13.61 -6.35 -2.50
CA ILE A 53 -14.51 -6.76 -1.41
C ILE A 53 -15.98 -6.66 -1.83
N ASP A 54 -16.37 -5.63 -2.57
CA ASP A 54 -17.74 -5.40 -3.02
C ASP A 54 -18.13 -6.35 -4.17
N ALA A 55 -17.17 -6.74 -5.01
CA ALA A 55 -17.35 -7.75 -6.06
C ALA A 55 -17.15 -9.20 -5.56
N SER A 56 -17.16 -9.45 -4.24
CA SER A 56 -16.78 -10.74 -3.67
C SER A 56 -17.60 -11.92 -4.19
N GLU A 57 -18.88 -11.72 -4.47
CA GLU A 57 -19.77 -12.77 -5.01
C GLU A 57 -19.32 -13.27 -6.38
N MET A 58 -18.67 -12.41 -7.17
CA MET A 58 -18.13 -12.76 -8.49
C MET A 58 -16.69 -13.26 -8.40
N VAL A 59 -15.91 -12.75 -7.44
CA VAL A 59 -14.50 -13.09 -7.25
C VAL A 59 -14.34 -14.46 -6.60
N LEU A 60 -15.07 -14.75 -5.51
CA LEU A 60 -14.91 -15.99 -4.73
C LEU A 60 -15.05 -17.27 -5.57
N PRO A 61 -16.10 -17.46 -6.40
CA PRO A 61 -16.22 -18.66 -7.23
C PRO A 61 -15.04 -18.87 -8.18
N SER A 62 -14.49 -17.76 -8.69
CA SER A 62 -13.34 -17.78 -9.60
C SER A 62 -12.04 -18.14 -8.88
N LEU A 63 -11.89 -17.77 -7.60
CA LEU A 63 -10.73 -18.14 -6.78
C LEU A 63 -10.76 -19.63 -6.42
N SER A 64 -11.91 -20.13 -5.97
CA SER A 64 -12.08 -21.55 -5.60
C SER A 64 -11.87 -22.48 -6.78
N ALA A 65 -12.33 -22.10 -7.98
CA ALA A 65 -12.16 -22.88 -9.20
C ALA A 65 -10.70 -22.98 -9.68
N ASN A 66 -9.86 -21.99 -9.33
CA ASN A 66 -8.45 -21.91 -9.74
C ASN A 66 -7.48 -22.37 -8.64
N GLY A 67 -7.99 -23.03 -7.60
CA GLY A 67 -7.37 -23.27 -6.29
C GLY A 67 -6.08 -24.11 -6.21
N ALA A 68 -5.23 -24.15 -7.23
CA ALA A 68 -3.98 -24.92 -7.20
C ALA A 68 -2.85 -24.42 -8.12
N ALA A 69 -2.94 -23.27 -8.77
CA ALA A 69 -1.79 -22.71 -9.51
C ALA A 69 -0.93 -21.83 -8.59
N LEU A 70 -0.38 -22.42 -7.53
CA LEU A 70 0.55 -21.76 -6.60
C LEU A 70 2.00 -21.72 -7.09
N ASP A 71 2.29 -22.29 -8.27
CA ASP A 71 3.63 -22.31 -8.84
C ASP A 71 3.67 -21.58 -10.18
N SER A 72 4.33 -20.42 -10.22
CA SER A 72 5.29 -20.01 -11.26
C SER A 72 5.68 -18.53 -11.08
N GLY A 73 6.98 -18.28 -11.04
CA GLY A 73 7.60 -17.02 -10.65
C GLY A 73 7.13 -15.76 -11.41
N GLY A 74 7.17 -14.63 -10.70
CA GLY A 74 6.95 -13.29 -11.25
C GLY A 74 5.48 -12.87 -11.41
N ALA A 75 4.52 -13.69 -11.01
CA ALA A 75 3.09 -13.35 -11.04
C ALA A 75 2.64 -12.66 -9.76
N VAL A 76 1.77 -11.67 -9.91
CA VAL A 76 1.17 -10.82 -8.84
C VAL A 76 0.51 -11.70 -7.78
N PRO A 77 0.63 -11.39 -6.48
CA PRO A 77 -0.12 -12.07 -5.45
C PRO A 77 -1.60 -11.85 -5.71
N ARG A 78 -2.30 -12.91 -6.11
CA ARG A 78 -3.74 -12.87 -6.33
C ARG A 78 -4.45 -12.85 -4.99
N PRO A 79 -5.68 -12.31 -4.90
CA PRO A 79 -6.49 -12.42 -3.72
C PRO A 79 -6.64 -13.90 -3.34
N LEU A 80 -6.43 -14.21 -2.07
CA LEU A 80 -6.65 -15.53 -1.53
C LEU A 80 -8.07 -15.62 -0.99
N GLU A 81 -8.76 -16.71 -1.32
CA GLU A 81 -10.12 -16.97 -0.84
C GLU A 81 -10.23 -16.84 0.70
N PRO A 82 -9.33 -17.43 1.52
CA PRO A 82 -9.38 -17.25 2.97
C PRO A 82 -9.22 -15.80 3.44
N ALA A 83 -8.42 -15.00 2.73
CA ALA A 83 -8.23 -13.59 3.06
C ALA A 83 -9.50 -12.80 2.77
N LEU A 84 -10.11 -13.02 1.60
CA LEU A 84 -11.33 -12.36 1.16
C LEU A 84 -12.51 -12.69 2.10
N ILE A 85 -12.68 -13.97 2.46
CA ILE A 85 -13.70 -14.39 3.45
C ILE A 85 -13.48 -13.68 4.79
N ALA A 86 -12.24 -13.60 5.27
CA ALA A 86 -11.94 -12.97 6.55
C ALA A 86 -12.21 -11.45 6.54
N TRP A 87 -11.93 -10.77 5.42
CA TRP A 87 -12.26 -9.35 5.25
C TRP A 87 -13.76 -9.10 5.18
N ILE A 88 -14.53 -9.94 4.48
CA ILE A 88 -15.99 -9.86 4.43
C ILE A 88 -16.58 -10.08 5.83
N ALA A 89 -16.13 -11.12 6.54
CA ALA A 89 -16.58 -11.38 7.90
C ALA A 89 -16.26 -10.21 8.84
N MET A 90 -15.11 -9.55 8.67
CA MET A 90 -14.77 -8.33 9.42
C MET A 90 -15.72 -7.18 9.10
N ARG A 91 -16.08 -7.01 7.82
CA ARG A 91 -17.04 -6.00 7.38
C ARG A 91 -18.41 -6.20 7.97
N ASP A 92 -18.92 -7.42 7.89
CA ASP A 92 -20.27 -7.74 8.33
C ASP A 92 -20.40 -7.61 9.86
N CYS A 93 -19.29 -7.71 10.60
CA CYS A 93 -19.24 -7.52 12.04
C CYS A 93 -18.94 -6.08 12.49
N THR A 94 -18.64 -5.15 11.58
CA THR A 94 -18.18 -3.79 11.92
C THR A 94 -19.04 -2.73 11.22
N ASP A 95 -19.74 -1.91 12.00
CA ASP A 95 -20.47 -0.75 11.48
C ASP A 95 -19.54 0.14 10.65
N ALA A 96 -19.99 0.58 9.47
CA ALA A 96 -19.18 1.34 8.51
C ALA A 96 -18.47 2.56 9.14
N ALA A 97 -19.13 3.27 10.05
CA ALA A 97 -18.57 4.44 10.75
C ALA A 97 -17.49 4.08 11.80
N SER A 98 -17.44 2.83 12.25
CA SER A 98 -16.56 2.32 13.30
C SER A 98 -15.29 1.65 12.78
N TRP A 99 -15.11 1.62 11.45
CA TRP A 99 -13.91 1.03 10.86
C TRP A 99 -12.65 1.79 11.30
N PRO A 100 -11.61 1.08 11.76
CA PRO A 100 -10.36 1.71 12.18
C PRO A 100 -9.45 2.07 10.99
N PHE A 101 -9.96 1.93 9.77
CA PHE A 101 -9.24 2.14 8.51
C PHE A 101 -9.71 3.43 7.84
N ARG A 102 -8.84 4.01 7.03
CA ARG A 102 -9.14 5.18 6.20
C ARG A 102 -9.23 4.79 4.73
N TRP A 103 -10.03 5.49 3.95
CA TRP A 103 -10.10 5.31 2.49
C TRP A 103 -10.73 6.51 1.80
N VAL A 104 -10.46 6.64 0.50
CA VAL A 104 -11.11 7.59 -0.40
C VAL A 104 -12.17 6.85 -1.22
N GLY A 105 -13.44 7.22 -1.04
CA GLY A 105 -14.56 6.78 -1.85
C GLY A 105 -14.77 7.67 -3.07
N ASP A 106 -15.85 7.47 -3.82
CA ASP A 106 -16.15 8.24 -5.05
C ASP A 106 -16.39 9.74 -4.82
N ASN A 107 -16.70 10.11 -3.58
CA ASN A 107 -16.86 11.48 -3.13
C ASN A 107 -16.54 11.57 -1.64
N VAL A 108 -16.57 12.79 -1.09
CA VAL A 108 -16.29 13.03 0.34
C VAL A 108 -17.24 12.24 1.25
N ALA A 109 -18.53 12.15 0.91
CA ALA A 109 -19.52 11.43 1.74
C ALA A 109 -19.34 9.89 1.69
N GLY A 110 -18.74 9.36 0.62
CA GLY A 110 -18.36 7.95 0.51
C GLY A 110 -16.96 7.63 1.06
N SER A 111 -16.26 8.64 1.57
CA SER A 111 -14.89 8.50 2.08
C SER A 111 -14.86 8.42 3.60
N GLN A 112 -13.95 7.63 4.15
CA GLN A 112 -13.65 7.59 5.58
C GLN A 112 -12.28 8.23 5.81
N LEU A 113 -12.26 9.56 5.87
CA LEU A 113 -11.01 10.33 5.94
C LEU A 113 -10.54 10.56 7.40
N GLY A 114 -11.42 10.32 8.38
CA GLY A 114 -11.19 10.67 9.78
C GLY A 114 -11.26 12.19 10.04
N ASP A 115 -11.16 12.60 11.29
CA ASP A 115 -11.39 13.99 11.71
C ASP A 115 -10.29 14.99 11.27
N ALA A 116 -9.14 14.48 10.83
CA ALA A 116 -7.93 15.28 10.57
C ALA A 116 -7.63 15.48 9.07
N ALA A 117 -8.41 14.88 8.18
CA ALA A 117 -8.12 14.90 6.75
C ALA A 117 -8.87 16.04 6.03
N ASP A 118 -8.10 16.79 5.26
CA ASP A 118 -8.57 17.83 4.37
C ASP A 118 -9.53 17.25 3.31
N HIS A 119 -10.68 17.88 3.10
CA HIS A 119 -11.68 17.41 2.12
C HIS A 119 -11.14 17.45 0.68
N ALA A 120 -10.10 18.26 0.42
CA ALA A 120 -9.42 18.28 -0.87
C ALA A 120 -8.57 17.01 -1.14
N VAL A 121 -8.43 16.10 -0.18
CA VAL A 121 -7.81 14.78 -0.39
C VAL A 121 -8.50 14.02 -1.53
N VAL A 122 -9.83 14.05 -1.60
CA VAL A 122 -10.57 13.33 -2.65
C VAL A 122 -10.24 13.90 -4.04
N GLU A 123 -10.29 15.22 -4.19
CA GLU A 123 -10.00 15.90 -5.46
C GLU A 123 -8.54 15.67 -5.90
N ARG A 124 -7.58 15.81 -4.98
CA ARG A 124 -6.16 15.54 -5.25
C ARG A 124 -5.92 14.10 -5.70
N TYR A 125 -6.56 13.15 -5.02
CA TYR A 125 -6.48 11.74 -5.38
C TYR A 125 -6.99 11.47 -6.80
N GLU A 126 -8.15 12.02 -7.17
CA GLU A 126 -8.70 11.82 -8.53
C GLU A 126 -7.79 12.42 -9.61
N VAL A 127 -7.27 13.64 -9.39
CA VAL A 127 -6.34 14.28 -10.33
C VAL A 127 -5.06 13.47 -10.51
N LEU A 128 -4.50 12.97 -9.41
CA LEU A 128 -3.28 12.16 -9.43
C LEU A 128 -3.49 10.80 -10.10
N LEU A 129 -4.62 10.13 -9.83
CA LEU A 129 -4.97 8.84 -10.43
C LEU A 129 -5.20 8.98 -11.94
N ASP A 130 -6.00 9.95 -12.36
CA ASP A 130 -6.30 10.23 -13.76
C ASP A 130 -5.03 10.58 -14.55
N ALA A 131 -4.11 11.35 -13.97
CA ALA A 131 -2.81 11.62 -14.57
C ALA A 131 -1.95 10.35 -14.74
N LEU A 132 -1.91 9.46 -13.74
CA LEU A 132 -1.23 8.17 -13.85
C LEU A 132 -1.82 7.27 -14.94
N LEU A 133 -3.15 7.17 -14.98
CA LEU A 133 -3.87 6.36 -15.98
C LEU A 133 -3.52 6.83 -17.40
N ARG A 134 -3.58 8.14 -17.68
CA ARG A 134 -3.18 8.71 -18.97
C ARG A 134 -1.73 8.38 -19.36
N ARG A 135 -0.79 8.40 -18.41
CA ARG A 135 0.61 8.04 -18.66
C ARG A 135 0.77 6.56 -19.03
N CYS A 136 -0.13 5.70 -18.54
CA CYS A 136 -0.11 4.26 -18.81
C CYS A 136 -0.95 3.82 -20.02
N GLU A 137 -1.90 4.63 -20.52
CA GLU A 137 -2.73 4.32 -21.69
C GLU A 137 -1.90 4.00 -22.96
N GLY A 138 -0.72 4.62 -23.11
CA GLY A 138 0.20 4.37 -24.23
C GLY A 138 1.28 3.29 -23.96
N ALA A 139 1.43 2.82 -22.72
CA ALA A 139 2.57 2.00 -22.27
C ALA A 139 2.24 0.50 -22.13
N ARG A 140 1.47 -0.07 -23.06
CA ARG A 140 1.18 -1.53 -23.05
C ARG A 140 2.33 -2.34 -23.65
N PRO A 141 2.93 -3.27 -22.90
CA PRO A 141 3.18 -4.60 -23.41
C PRO A 141 2.02 -5.52 -23.00
N ALA A 142 1.69 -6.45 -23.89
CA ALA A 142 0.76 -7.55 -23.64
C ALA A 142 1.23 -8.33 -22.41
N LEU A 143 0.67 -8.03 -21.24
CA LEU A 143 0.53 -9.05 -20.23
C LEU A 143 -0.31 -10.16 -20.89
N GLY A 144 0.04 -11.42 -20.63
CA GLY A 144 -0.75 -12.57 -21.05
C GLY A 144 -2.23 -12.44 -20.64
N PRO A 145 -3.08 -13.46 -20.89
CA PRO A 145 -4.52 -13.37 -20.67
C PRO A 145 -4.82 -12.61 -19.38
N MET A 146 -5.52 -11.46 -19.52
CA MET A 146 -5.74 -10.54 -18.41
C MET A 146 -6.21 -11.34 -17.20
N PRO A 147 -5.57 -11.20 -16.03
CA PRO A 147 -6.19 -11.69 -14.81
C PRO A 147 -7.61 -11.10 -14.75
N SER A 148 -8.53 -11.88 -14.16
CA SER A 148 -9.94 -11.55 -13.94
C SER A 148 -10.25 -10.04 -13.98
N PRO A 149 -11.36 -9.58 -14.60
CA PRO A 149 -11.70 -8.15 -14.70
C PRO A 149 -11.73 -7.42 -13.35
N TRP A 150 -11.79 -8.17 -12.25
CA TRP A 150 -11.82 -7.69 -10.87
C TRP A 150 -10.44 -7.60 -10.20
N TRP A 151 -9.36 -8.03 -10.86
CA TRP A 151 -7.99 -7.98 -10.33
C TRP A 151 -7.01 -7.60 -11.44
N ASP A 152 -6.88 -6.30 -11.72
CA ASP A 152 -5.82 -5.74 -12.56
C ASP A 152 -4.68 -5.19 -11.68
N PRO A 153 -3.53 -5.86 -11.63
CA PRO A 153 -2.38 -5.43 -10.83
C PRO A 153 -1.87 -4.03 -11.15
N LEU A 154 -1.95 -3.64 -12.43
CA LEU A 154 -1.51 -2.30 -12.81
C LEU A 154 -2.49 -1.27 -12.25
N ALA A 155 -3.79 -1.45 -12.46
CA ALA A 155 -4.80 -0.53 -11.93
C ALA A 155 -4.72 -0.42 -10.40
N ILE A 156 -4.56 -1.54 -9.70
CA ILE A 156 -4.39 -1.61 -8.24
C ILE A 156 -3.14 -0.83 -7.79
N ALA A 157 -2.02 -1.02 -8.47
CA ALA A 157 -0.78 -0.33 -8.17
C ALA A 157 -0.92 1.18 -8.42
N LEU A 158 -1.53 1.60 -9.53
CA LEU A 158 -1.76 3.02 -9.84
C LEU A 158 -2.67 3.69 -8.80
N ASP A 159 -3.74 3.01 -8.37
CA ASP A 159 -4.63 3.44 -7.28
C ASP A 159 -3.86 3.63 -5.97
N THR A 160 -3.02 2.65 -5.60
CA THR A 160 -2.16 2.70 -4.41
C THR A 160 -1.20 3.89 -4.46
N LEU A 161 -0.57 4.13 -5.62
CA LEU A 161 0.39 5.22 -5.82
C LEU A 161 -0.28 6.60 -5.78
N ALA A 162 -1.45 6.74 -6.41
CA ALA A 162 -2.22 7.98 -6.39
C ALA A 162 -2.64 8.36 -4.97
N LEU A 163 -3.15 7.38 -4.20
CA LEU A 163 -3.50 7.59 -2.80
C LEU A 163 -2.27 7.96 -1.96
N SER A 164 -1.14 7.29 -2.18
CA SER A 164 0.12 7.62 -1.50
C SER A 164 0.56 9.06 -1.77
N ALA A 165 0.60 9.46 -3.02
CA ALA A 165 1.01 10.81 -3.42
C ALA A 165 0.05 11.92 -2.96
N THR A 166 -1.18 11.56 -2.59
CA THR A 166 -2.18 12.50 -2.06
C THR A 166 -1.92 12.87 -0.60
N LEU A 167 -1.30 11.97 0.16
CA LEU A 167 -1.13 12.05 1.60
C LEU A 167 0.30 12.46 1.93
N ASP A 168 0.45 13.47 2.81
CA ASP A 168 1.77 13.95 3.22
C ASP A 168 2.57 12.84 3.92
N ALA A 169 3.76 12.55 3.39
CA ALA A 169 4.72 11.59 3.92
C ALA A 169 4.15 10.18 4.17
N ALA A 170 3.16 9.77 3.38
CA ALA A 170 2.56 8.46 3.55
C ALA A 170 3.47 7.33 3.02
N ILE A 171 3.41 6.19 3.71
CA ILE A 171 4.22 5.01 3.37
C ILE A 171 3.33 3.96 2.76
N VAL A 172 3.70 3.45 1.60
CA VAL A 172 3.07 2.25 1.04
C VAL A 172 3.77 1.02 1.63
N LEU A 173 3.01 0.18 2.30
CA LEU A 173 3.44 -1.15 2.74
C LEU A 173 2.95 -2.18 1.73
N THR A 174 3.90 -2.88 1.10
CA THR A 174 3.62 -3.86 0.03
C THR A 174 4.40 -5.16 0.25
N THR A 175 4.03 -6.17 -0.52
CA THR A 175 4.65 -7.50 -0.54
C THR A 175 5.83 -7.52 -1.54
N LEU A 176 6.88 -8.25 -1.18
CA LEU A 176 8.05 -8.50 -2.02
C LEU A 176 8.04 -9.96 -2.45
N ASP A 177 7.83 -10.21 -3.74
CA ASP A 177 7.80 -11.56 -4.31
C ASP A 177 9.22 -11.95 -4.77
N GLY A 178 9.87 -12.80 -3.98
CA GLY A 178 11.25 -13.22 -4.24
C GLY A 178 12.22 -12.05 -4.12
N ASP A 179 13.06 -11.86 -5.14
CA ASP A 179 14.06 -10.78 -5.22
C ASP A 179 13.68 -9.69 -6.23
N GLY A 180 12.45 -9.75 -6.78
CA GLY A 180 11.93 -8.76 -7.72
C GLY A 180 11.43 -7.49 -7.03
N ALA A 181 11.25 -6.42 -7.80
CA ALA A 181 10.62 -5.20 -7.30
C ALA A 181 9.10 -5.42 -7.08
N PRO A 182 8.48 -4.72 -6.11
CA PRO A 182 7.05 -4.85 -5.88
C PRO A 182 6.22 -4.20 -7.01
N TRP A 183 4.95 -4.58 -7.15
CA TRP A 183 4.06 -4.11 -8.24
C TRP A 183 3.90 -2.59 -8.33
N PRO A 184 3.76 -1.84 -7.21
CA PRO A 184 3.81 -0.39 -7.23
C PRO A 184 5.06 0.18 -7.93
N VAL A 185 6.22 -0.46 -7.80
CA VAL A 185 7.45 -0.04 -8.50
C VAL A 185 7.36 -0.32 -10.00
N HIS A 186 6.82 -1.49 -10.38
CA HIS A 186 6.57 -1.79 -11.79
C HIS A 186 5.59 -0.82 -12.45
N ALA A 187 4.55 -0.39 -11.73
CA ALA A 187 3.61 0.61 -12.22
C ALA A 187 4.26 1.99 -12.40
N LEU A 188 5.11 2.40 -11.46
CA LEU A 188 5.89 3.64 -11.59
C LEU A 188 6.80 3.61 -12.82
N TRP A 189 7.54 2.53 -13.05
CA TRP A 189 8.36 2.39 -14.27
C TRP A 189 7.53 2.45 -15.55
N ARG A 190 6.35 1.81 -15.57
CA ARG A 190 5.42 1.89 -16.71
C ARG A 190 4.85 3.28 -16.94
N SER A 191 4.65 4.04 -15.87
CA SER A 191 4.27 5.44 -15.96
C SER A 191 5.46 6.37 -16.28
N GLY A 192 6.67 5.83 -16.48
CA GLY A 192 7.86 6.62 -16.78
C GLY A 192 8.37 7.47 -15.61
N VAL A 193 8.09 7.05 -14.37
CA VAL A 193 8.59 7.68 -13.14
C VAL A 193 9.86 6.96 -12.69
N ASP A 194 10.89 7.73 -12.31
CA ASP A 194 12.15 7.18 -11.79
C ASP A 194 11.94 6.66 -10.36
N VAL A 195 12.49 5.46 -10.10
CA VAL A 195 12.36 4.78 -8.82
C VAL A 195 13.70 4.28 -8.35
N ARG A 196 14.12 4.72 -7.16
CA ARG A 196 15.39 4.32 -6.56
C ARG A 196 15.19 3.17 -5.58
N HIS A 197 15.85 2.05 -5.83
CA HIS A 197 15.98 0.98 -4.85
C HIS A 197 17.06 1.35 -3.83
N LEU A 198 16.71 1.37 -2.54
CA LEU A 198 17.61 1.69 -1.46
C LEU A 198 17.98 0.43 -0.67
N ASP A 199 19.04 -0.26 -1.11
CA ASP A 199 19.66 -1.34 -0.36
C ASP A 199 21.15 -1.47 -0.78
N PRO A 200 22.13 -1.36 0.14
CA PRO A 200 21.99 -1.17 1.57
C PRO A 200 21.51 0.24 1.95
N LEU A 201 20.75 0.31 3.04
CA LEU A 201 20.40 1.57 3.71
C LEU A 201 21.42 1.91 4.80
N PRO A 202 22.18 3.02 4.67
CA PRO A 202 23.07 3.48 5.73
C PRO A 202 22.28 3.76 7.02
N SER A 203 22.79 3.31 8.17
CA SER A 203 22.13 3.50 9.47
C SER A 203 21.94 4.98 9.83
N GLU A 204 22.87 5.84 9.39
CA GLU A 204 22.85 7.30 9.60
C GLU A 204 21.92 8.04 8.62
N SER A 205 21.32 7.34 7.64
CA SER A 205 20.42 7.97 6.67
C SER A 205 19.00 8.10 7.23
N LEU A 206 18.24 9.10 6.75
CA LEU A 206 16.86 9.32 7.15
C LEU A 206 15.97 8.10 6.85
N PHE A 207 16.18 7.45 5.70
CA PHE A 207 15.53 6.18 5.35
C PHE A 207 15.96 5.01 6.25
N GLY A 208 17.21 5.00 6.74
CA GLY A 208 17.69 4.03 7.74
C GLY A 208 16.99 4.17 9.09
N ALA A 209 16.82 5.42 9.54
CA ALA A 209 16.07 5.75 10.76
C ALA A 209 14.58 5.38 10.62
N GLU A 210 13.96 5.73 9.49
CA GLU A 210 12.56 5.38 9.20
C GLU A 210 12.33 3.87 9.13
N ARG A 211 13.21 3.12 8.46
CA ARG A 211 13.15 1.66 8.44
C ARG A 211 13.18 1.07 9.85
N SER A 212 13.96 1.66 10.75
CA SER A 212 14.06 1.22 12.15
C SER A 212 12.76 1.52 12.90
N LEU A 213 12.21 2.73 12.73
CA LEU A 213 10.91 3.13 13.28
C LEU A 213 9.78 2.21 12.80
N LEU A 214 9.74 1.88 11.51
CA LEU A 214 8.75 0.96 10.96
C LEU A 214 8.88 -0.45 11.53
N ARG A 215 10.10 -0.95 11.71
CA ARG A 215 10.34 -2.26 12.35
C ARG A 215 9.87 -2.27 13.80
N ASP A 216 10.16 -1.21 14.56
CA ASP A 216 9.73 -1.07 15.94
C ASP A 216 8.20 -0.96 16.03
N ALA A 217 7.57 -0.22 15.12
CA ALA A 217 6.11 -0.14 15.00
C ALA A 217 5.50 -1.52 14.70
N LEU A 218 6.05 -2.26 13.73
CA LEU A 218 5.62 -3.62 13.41
C LEU A 218 5.76 -4.57 14.61
N ALA A 219 6.88 -4.49 15.33
CA ALA A 219 7.12 -5.28 16.54
C ALA A 219 6.11 -4.92 17.64
N ALA A 220 5.86 -3.63 17.89
CA ALA A 220 4.90 -3.15 18.88
C ALA A 220 3.43 -3.49 18.53
N ALA A 221 3.11 -3.55 17.24
CA ALA A 221 1.83 -4.07 16.74
C ALA A 221 1.69 -5.59 16.91
N GLY A 222 2.74 -6.29 17.33
CA GLY A 222 2.80 -7.74 17.47
C GLY A 222 2.92 -8.46 16.13
N VAL A 223 3.34 -7.78 15.06
CA VAL A 223 3.52 -8.39 13.72
C VAL A 223 4.69 -9.39 13.71
N ALA A 224 5.63 -9.29 14.66
CA ALA A 224 6.72 -10.26 14.80
C ALA A 224 6.23 -11.71 14.91
N GLY A 225 5.12 -11.97 15.62
CA GLY A 225 4.51 -13.31 15.71
C GLY A 225 3.83 -13.78 14.42
N LEU A 226 3.70 -12.92 13.41
CA LEU A 226 3.20 -13.22 12.08
C LEU A 226 4.33 -13.27 11.04
N ALA A 227 5.58 -12.94 11.40
CA ALA A 227 6.67 -12.72 10.44
C ALA A 227 6.98 -13.94 9.57
N GLU A 228 6.86 -15.16 10.10
CA GLU A 228 7.03 -16.40 9.33
C GLU A 228 5.85 -16.72 8.39
N ARG A 229 4.72 -16.06 8.58
CA ARG A 229 3.46 -16.32 7.84
C ARG A 229 3.09 -15.21 6.88
N LEU A 230 3.74 -14.06 7.00
CA LEU A 230 3.58 -12.93 6.09
C LEU A 230 4.60 -13.04 4.96
N PRO A 231 4.27 -12.55 3.76
CA PRO A 231 5.27 -12.37 2.74
C PRO A 231 6.36 -11.39 3.22
N ARG A 232 7.51 -11.40 2.54
CA ARG A 232 8.52 -10.37 2.75
C ARG A 232 7.89 -9.00 2.48
N LEU A 233 8.20 -8.03 3.32
CA LEU A 233 7.60 -6.69 3.23
C LEU A 233 8.58 -5.69 2.64
N ALA A 234 8.07 -4.77 1.84
CA ALA A 234 8.79 -3.59 1.37
C ALA A 234 8.01 -2.32 1.70
N ALA A 235 8.76 -1.25 1.96
CA ALA A 235 8.22 0.10 2.06
C ALA A 235 8.51 0.84 0.76
N LEU A 236 7.54 1.63 0.30
CA LEU A 236 7.66 2.52 -0.86
C LEU A 236 7.19 3.91 -0.48
N HIS A 237 7.94 4.90 -0.96
CA HIS A 237 7.66 6.33 -0.87
C HIS A 237 7.51 6.90 -2.27
N VAL A 238 6.54 7.79 -2.40
CA VAL A 238 6.28 8.51 -3.64
C VAL A 238 6.09 9.97 -3.32
N MET A 239 6.80 10.82 -4.04
CA MET A 239 6.59 12.25 -4.04
C MET A 239 6.19 12.68 -5.44
N ALA A 240 4.98 13.19 -5.59
CA ALA A 240 4.50 13.85 -6.80
C ALA A 240 4.28 15.34 -6.52
N SER A 241 4.26 16.16 -7.57
CA SER A 241 3.97 17.58 -7.40
C SER A 241 2.50 17.75 -7.02
N SER A 242 2.23 18.52 -5.97
CA SER A 242 0.84 18.83 -5.59
C SER A 242 0.19 19.70 -6.67
N PRO A 243 -1.02 19.34 -7.16
CA PRO A 243 -1.70 20.10 -8.21
C PRO A 243 -2.01 21.55 -7.79
N HIS A 244 -2.05 21.86 -6.48
CA HIS A 244 -2.27 23.23 -5.98
C HIS A 244 -1.01 24.12 -6.01
N HIS A 245 0.20 23.55 -6.02
CA HIS A 245 1.43 24.34 -6.09
C HIS A 245 1.72 24.89 -7.49
N ALA A 246 1.11 24.35 -8.53
CA ALA A 246 1.27 24.83 -9.91
C ALA A 246 0.57 26.17 -10.19
N CYS A 247 -0.22 26.70 -9.25
CA CYS A 247 -1.07 27.89 -9.46
C CYS A 247 -0.51 29.20 -8.87
N VAL A 248 0.65 29.18 -8.19
CA VAL A 248 1.12 30.34 -7.41
C VAL A 248 2.10 31.26 -8.18
N ASP A 249 2.77 30.78 -9.23
CA ASP A 249 3.78 31.58 -9.94
C ASP A 249 3.49 31.73 -11.45
N GLY A 250 2.65 32.72 -11.81
CA GLY A 250 2.61 33.24 -13.18
C GLY A 250 1.25 33.79 -13.62
N PRO A 251 1.20 34.87 -14.43
CA PRO A 251 -0.05 35.40 -14.96
C PRO A 251 -0.69 34.37 -15.90
N LEU A 252 -2.00 34.14 -15.71
CA LEU A 252 -2.85 33.27 -16.52
C LEU A 252 -2.83 33.68 -18.00
N VAL A 253 -1.92 33.10 -18.77
CA VAL A 253 -1.91 33.19 -20.23
C VAL A 253 -1.82 31.78 -20.81
N GLY A 254 -2.90 31.36 -21.46
CA GLY A 254 -2.88 30.30 -22.46
C GLY A 254 -3.32 28.92 -21.97
N THR A 255 -4.49 28.49 -22.45
CA THR A 255 -4.88 27.08 -22.71
C THR A 255 -4.24 26.05 -21.78
N GLY A 256 -4.77 25.92 -20.56
CA GLY A 256 -4.16 25.13 -19.49
C GLY A 256 -4.04 23.65 -19.81
N HIS A 257 -2.90 23.24 -20.37
CA HIS A 257 -2.33 21.96 -20.03
C HIS A 257 -2.11 22.00 -18.51
N HIS A 258 -2.96 21.32 -17.75
CA HIS A 258 -2.63 21.02 -16.36
C HIS A 258 -1.25 20.37 -16.38
N ALA A 259 -0.26 21.00 -15.74
CA ALA A 259 1.07 20.43 -15.63
C ALA A 259 0.94 19.03 -15.04
N ASP A 260 1.50 18.03 -15.71
CA ASP A 260 1.40 16.64 -15.28
C ASP A 260 2.07 16.50 -13.90
N PRO A 261 1.31 16.17 -12.82
CA PRO A 261 1.85 16.14 -11.46
C PRO A 261 2.94 15.07 -11.28
N TRP A 262 3.02 14.10 -12.20
CA TRP A 262 3.99 13.02 -12.20
C TRP A 262 5.25 13.33 -13.00
N GLN A 263 5.32 14.47 -13.69
CA GLN A 263 6.47 14.83 -14.53
C GLN A 263 7.79 14.90 -13.74
N GLN A 264 7.73 15.37 -12.50
CA GLN A 264 8.88 15.48 -11.59
C GLN A 264 8.75 14.53 -10.39
N ALA A 265 7.89 13.51 -10.50
CA ALA A 265 7.73 12.57 -9.41
C ALA A 265 9.01 11.77 -9.18
N THR A 266 9.29 11.51 -7.91
CA THR A 266 10.41 10.68 -7.46
C THR A 266 9.90 9.66 -6.47
N ALA A 267 10.40 8.44 -6.57
CA ALA A 267 10.03 7.38 -5.67
C ALA A 267 11.25 6.61 -5.16
N TRP A 268 11.10 6.04 -3.96
CA TRP A 268 12.12 5.25 -3.28
C TRP A 268 11.48 4.03 -2.65
N TRP A 269 12.12 2.89 -2.73
CA TRP A 269 11.66 1.70 -2.00
C TRP A 269 12.81 0.95 -1.36
N TYR A 270 12.49 0.22 -0.29
CA TYR A 270 13.44 -0.60 0.43
C TYR A 270 12.76 -1.78 1.13
N PRO A 271 13.46 -2.91 1.31
CA PRO A 271 12.94 -4.05 2.05
C PRO A 271 12.91 -3.76 3.57
N LEU A 272 11.80 -4.12 4.21
CA LEU A 272 11.65 -4.01 5.67
C LEU A 272 12.25 -5.21 6.41
N CYS A 273 12.29 -6.38 5.79
CA CYS A 273 12.91 -7.58 6.36
C CYS A 273 14.05 -8.11 5.47
N PRO A 274 15.30 -8.14 5.95
CA PRO A 274 16.08 -9.34 5.82
C PRO A 274 15.49 -10.32 6.84
N THR A 275 14.86 -11.39 6.40
CA THR A 275 14.65 -12.57 7.26
C THR A 275 15.98 -12.85 7.99
N PRO A 276 16.01 -13.24 9.27
CA PRO A 276 17.23 -13.82 9.79
C PRO A 276 17.60 -14.98 8.86
N ALA A 277 18.85 -15.01 8.41
CA ALA A 277 19.42 -16.22 7.84
C ALA A 277 19.43 -17.27 8.96
N ILE A 278 18.31 -17.96 9.16
CA ILE A 278 18.34 -19.26 9.80
C ILE A 278 19.07 -20.11 8.77
N GLY A 279 20.38 -20.26 9.01
CA GLY A 279 21.25 -21.02 8.14
C GLY A 279 20.57 -22.33 7.79
N THR A 280 20.54 -22.63 6.49
CA THR A 280 20.33 -23.99 6.01
C THR A 280 21.15 -24.89 6.91
N PRO A 281 20.56 -25.86 7.66
CA PRO A 281 21.38 -26.80 8.39
C PRO A 281 22.25 -27.47 7.34
N ALA A 282 23.57 -27.27 7.45
CA ALA A 282 24.52 -28.00 6.64
C ALA A 282 24.16 -29.49 6.76
N PRO A 283 24.09 -30.25 5.66
CA PRO A 283 23.81 -31.67 5.74
C PRO A 283 24.84 -32.26 6.70
N ARG A 284 24.35 -32.78 7.83
CA ARG A 284 25.19 -33.53 8.78
C ARG A 284 25.89 -34.62 7.97
N GLY A 285 27.21 -34.65 8.09
CA GLY A 285 28.06 -35.56 7.35
C GLY A 285 27.55 -37.00 7.41
N ALA A 286 27.55 -37.65 6.26
CA ALA A 286 27.68 -39.10 6.23
C ALA A 286 29.15 -39.40 6.55
N GLU A 287 29.44 -39.61 7.83
CA GLU A 287 30.55 -40.48 8.21
C GLU A 287 30.10 -41.92 7.97
N ALA A 288 30.77 -42.58 7.03
CA ALA A 288 30.93 -44.03 6.95
C ALA A 288 32.36 -44.30 6.46
#